data_AF-A0A954IKV0-F1
#
_entry.id   AF-A0A954IKV0-F1
#
_cell.length_a   1.000
_cell.length_b   1.000
_cell.length_c   1.000
_cell.angle_alpha   90.00
_cell.angle_beta   90.00
_cell.angle_gamma   90.00
#
_symmetry.space_group_name_H-M   'P 1'
#
loop_
_entity.id
_entity.type
_entity.pdbx_description
1 polymer ?
#
loop_
_entity_poly.entity_id
_entity_poly.type
_entity_poly.pdbx_seq_one_letter_code
_entity_poly.pdbx_strand_id
1 'polypeptide(L)'
;MRFLLGAFGVMLLLQADALQASDDLRERLKDDNGVLTEWWVYNDIPAAMAEARRLNKPLFVTFRCVPCKDCAAFDADVANGNERVRDFAQQNFISVRQVEMKGVNLSLFQFDHDLNWAGGFINGDGVVYARYGTQSSEGSDAYNSIDGLMNTMQRVLALHANYPENREQLAGKRGSAPAWTTALEMPGLKNPAKYAQQTTRGNCIHCHNIHDAQHQQALEAGTYTPELLYKYPPPDNIGLKIDRISGIRIASVAEGSPAAAAGISTGEDIIRMQGQPICSIADIQWVLHHLPGGATTVSVETSKSGTHQLQLNDGWRKYDFSWRGSMWNTPPRLQVYLPELTGDPLKRLKLPDGDGALEVRWISPDAAGGKQAIAAGLREKDIVIACDGQPIRMTSRQFNAYLRLNHKVGDTLHLTVLRDRVKLELQIPLVE
;
A
#
# COMPACT_ATOMS: atom_id res chain seq x y z
N MET A 1 -6.59 -53.62 27.45
CA MET A 1 -6.78 -52.20 27.80
C MET A 1 -5.42 -51.51 27.89
N ARG A 2 -4.85 -51.11 26.75
CA ARG A 2 -3.64 -50.27 26.62
C ARG A 2 -3.54 -49.87 25.14
N PHE A 3 -3.02 -48.66 24.90
CA PHE A 3 -2.98 -47.91 23.64
C PHE A 3 -4.15 -46.95 23.41
N LEU A 4 -4.07 -45.77 24.05
CA LEU A 4 -4.68 -44.52 23.56
C LEU A 4 -4.02 -43.22 24.12
N LEU A 5 -2.85 -43.30 24.78
CA LEU A 5 -2.23 -42.15 25.47
C LEU A 5 -1.11 -41.40 24.70
N GLY A 6 -0.75 -41.83 23.48
CA GLY A 6 0.40 -41.25 22.75
C GLY A 6 0.09 -40.01 21.90
N ALA A 7 -1.12 -39.91 21.33
CA ALA A 7 -1.45 -38.84 20.38
C ALA A 7 -1.78 -37.49 21.07
N PHE A 8 -2.33 -37.52 22.29
CA PHE A 8 -2.68 -36.30 23.03
C PHE A 8 -1.45 -35.54 23.55
N GLY A 9 -0.37 -36.24 23.95
CA GLY A 9 0.83 -35.58 24.49
C GLY A 9 1.66 -34.82 23.45
N VAL A 10 1.77 -35.34 22.22
CA VAL A 10 2.53 -34.70 21.13
C VAL A 10 1.78 -33.48 20.59
N MET A 11 0.45 -33.54 20.51
CA MET A 11 -0.37 -32.42 20.03
C MET A 11 -0.40 -31.25 21.02
N LEU A 12 -0.38 -31.51 22.34
CA LEU A 12 -0.30 -30.48 23.38
C LEU A 12 1.06 -29.76 23.39
N LEU A 13 2.16 -30.47 23.15
CA LEU A 13 3.50 -29.87 23.09
C LEU A 13 3.66 -28.94 21.88
N LEU A 14 3.20 -29.37 20.70
CA LEU A 14 3.25 -28.56 19.47
C LEU A 14 2.41 -27.27 19.58
N GLN A 15 1.27 -27.32 20.28
CA GLN A 15 0.46 -26.13 20.53
C GLN A 15 1.15 -25.16 21.49
N ALA A 16 1.79 -25.66 22.56
CA ALA A 16 2.52 -24.83 23.51
C ALA A 16 3.70 -24.10 22.84
N ASP A 17 4.47 -24.80 21.99
CA ASP A 17 5.61 -24.21 21.27
C ASP A 17 5.19 -23.11 20.28
N ALA A 18 4.06 -23.29 19.56
CA ALA A 18 3.53 -22.29 18.62
C ALA A 18 2.99 -21.04 19.33
N LEU A 19 2.31 -21.22 20.47
CA LEU A 19 1.85 -20.13 21.34
C LEU A 19 3.05 -19.33 21.88
N GLN A 20 4.07 -20.03 22.40
CA GLN A 20 5.28 -19.38 22.92
C GLN A 20 6.04 -18.61 21.83
N ALA A 21 6.23 -19.19 20.64
CA ALA A 21 6.89 -18.50 19.52
C ALA A 21 6.15 -17.23 19.07
N SER A 22 4.81 -17.25 19.14
CA SER A 22 3.95 -16.10 18.83
C SER A 22 4.08 -14.98 19.85
N ASP A 23 4.07 -15.33 21.14
CA ASP A 23 4.26 -14.37 22.24
C ASP A 23 5.65 -13.74 22.17
N ASP A 24 6.70 -14.53 21.93
CA ASP A 24 8.06 -14.01 21.79
C ASP A 24 8.18 -13.01 20.61
N LEU A 25 7.50 -13.26 19.48
CA LEU A 25 7.51 -12.34 18.34
C LEU A 25 6.81 -11.02 18.67
N ARG A 26 5.66 -11.09 19.36
CA ARG A 26 4.89 -9.92 19.79
C ARG A 26 5.74 -9.01 20.68
N GLU A 27 6.45 -9.58 21.65
CA GLU A 27 7.34 -8.84 22.54
C GLU A 27 8.52 -8.20 21.78
N ARG A 28 9.18 -8.96 20.89
CA ARG A 28 10.30 -8.43 20.08
C ARG A 28 9.90 -7.28 19.16
N LEU A 29 8.66 -7.31 18.65
CA LEU A 29 8.13 -6.25 17.79
C LEU A 29 7.51 -5.09 18.57
N LYS A 30 7.22 -5.27 19.87
CA LYS A 30 6.48 -4.33 20.71
C LYS A 30 5.12 -4.01 20.11
N ASP A 31 4.38 -5.05 19.75
CA ASP A 31 3.04 -4.92 19.20
C ASP A 31 1.99 -4.81 20.31
N ASP A 32 1.78 -3.59 20.79
CA ASP A 32 0.84 -3.30 21.88
C ASP A 32 -0.61 -3.71 21.53
N ASN A 33 -0.96 -3.70 20.24
CA ASN A 33 -2.27 -4.12 19.75
C ASN A 33 -2.39 -5.63 19.55
N GLY A 34 -1.28 -6.38 19.62
CA GLY A 34 -1.29 -7.84 19.49
C GLY A 34 -1.61 -8.57 20.79
N VAL A 35 -1.64 -7.86 21.92
CA VAL A 35 -1.70 -8.43 23.28
C VAL A 35 -3.14 -8.83 23.64
N LEU A 36 -3.32 -10.02 24.22
CA LEU A 36 -4.53 -10.45 24.95
C LEU A 36 -5.84 -10.43 24.17
N THR A 37 -5.92 -11.15 23.05
CA THR A 37 -7.23 -11.54 22.53
C THR A 37 -7.26 -13.00 22.14
N GLU A 38 -8.25 -13.74 22.64
CA GLU A 38 -8.42 -15.17 22.35
C GLU A 38 -8.84 -15.45 20.90
N TRP A 39 -9.07 -14.40 20.08
CA TRP A 39 -9.66 -14.53 18.75
C TRP A 39 -8.74 -14.23 17.57
N TRP A 40 -7.57 -13.63 17.82
CA TRP A 40 -6.54 -13.46 16.79
C TRP A 40 -5.59 -14.66 16.79
N VAL A 41 -5.49 -15.36 15.66
CA VAL A 41 -4.33 -16.21 15.35
C VAL A 41 -3.17 -15.27 15.03
N TYR A 42 -2.09 -15.33 15.81
CA TYR A 42 -1.00 -14.37 15.69
C TYR A 42 0.09 -14.92 14.76
N ASN A 43 0.30 -14.26 13.62
CA ASN A 43 1.37 -14.55 12.66
C ASN A 43 1.46 -16.01 12.15
N ASP A 44 0.34 -16.76 12.18
CA ASP A 44 0.26 -18.16 11.71
C ASP A 44 -0.93 -18.37 10.75
N ILE A 45 -0.75 -17.87 9.53
CA ILE A 45 -1.72 -18.05 8.44
C ILE A 45 -1.98 -19.54 8.13
N PRO A 46 -0.97 -20.43 8.05
CA PRO A 46 -1.20 -21.85 7.80
C PRO A 46 -2.15 -22.51 8.81
N ALA A 47 -1.95 -22.27 10.12
CA ALA A 47 -2.85 -22.80 11.15
C ALA A 47 -4.27 -22.23 11.01
N ALA A 48 -4.40 -20.94 10.75
CA ALA A 48 -5.69 -20.30 10.52
C ALA A 48 -6.41 -20.86 9.28
N MET A 49 -5.67 -21.17 8.21
CA MET A 49 -6.26 -21.78 7.00
C MET A 49 -6.75 -23.21 7.27
N ALA A 50 -6.01 -23.99 8.06
CA ALA A 50 -6.45 -25.33 8.48
C ALA A 50 -7.74 -25.25 9.30
N GLU A 51 -7.81 -24.30 10.24
CA GLU A 51 -8.98 -24.08 11.08
C GLU A 51 -10.20 -23.58 10.29
N ALA A 52 -9.98 -22.66 9.34
CA ALA A 52 -11.00 -22.16 8.43
C ALA A 52 -11.65 -23.27 7.61
N ARG A 53 -10.84 -24.24 7.12
CA ARG A 53 -11.37 -25.44 6.44
C ARG A 53 -12.18 -26.31 7.39
N ARG A 54 -11.71 -26.49 8.62
CA ARG A 54 -12.37 -27.34 9.63
C ARG A 54 -13.73 -26.78 10.03
N LEU A 55 -13.83 -25.46 10.20
CA LEU A 55 -15.04 -24.77 10.67
C LEU A 55 -15.92 -24.22 9.54
N ASN A 56 -15.48 -24.32 8.29
CA ASN A 56 -16.11 -23.68 7.13
C ASN A 56 -16.41 -22.20 7.41
N LYS A 57 -15.36 -21.45 7.77
CA LYS A 57 -15.40 -20.00 7.96
C LYS A 57 -14.36 -19.33 7.07
N PRO A 58 -14.63 -18.13 6.53
CA PRO A 58 -13.62 -17.35 5.84
C PRO A 58 -12.55 -16.87 6.83
N LEU A 59 -11.35 -16.58 6.31
CA LEU A 59 -10.30 -15.89 7.06
C LEU A 59 -10.43 -14.38 6.92
N PHE A 60 -10.15 -13.66 8.01
CA PHE A 60 -9.88 -12.24 8.02
C PHE A 60 -8.42 -12.00 8.45
N VAL A 61 -7.54 -11.72 7.50
CA VAL A 61 -6.10 -11.53 7.75
C VAL A 61 -5.78 -10.04 7.72
N THR A 62 -5.22 -9.51 8.81
CA THR A 62 -4.69 -8.14 8.87
C THR A 62 -3.18 -8.16 8.70
N PHE A 63 -2.65 -7.25 7.90
CA PHE A 63 -1.22 -7.03 7.69
C PHE A 63 -0.84 -5.70 8.31
N ARG A 64 0.09 -5.70 9.27
CA ARG A 64 0.47 -4.49 10.00
C ARG A 64 1.98 -4.31 10.08
N CYS A 65 2.46 -3.17 9.59
CA CYS A 65 3.78 -2.66 9.97
C CYS A 65 3.72 -2.06 11.38
N VAL A 66 4.01 -2.85 12.41
CA VAL A 66 3.96 -2.43 13.83
C VAL A 66 4.67 -1.09 14.12
N PRO A 67 5.93 -0.84 13.67
CA PRO A 67 6.61 0.41 14.02
C PRO A 67 6.09 1.64 13.27
N CYS A 68 5.27 1.48 12.23
CA CYS A 68 4.80 2.58 11.40
C CYS A 68 3.72 3.40 12.12
N LYS A 69 3.73 4.74 12.04
CA LYS A 69 2.69 5.57 12.68
C LYS A 69 1.40 5.68 11.85
N ASP A 70 1.53 5.57 10.54
CA ASP A 70 0.39 5.58 9.62
C ASP A 70 -0.57 4.41 9.90
N CYS A 71 -1.87 4.70 9.83
CA CYS A 71 -2.98 3.82 10.19
C CYS A 71 -2.96 3.29 11.64
N ALA A 72 -2.12 3.82 12.56
CA ALA A 72 -2.00 3.25 13.90
C ALA A 72 -3.30 3.32 14.73
N ALA A 73 -4.07 4.41 14.58
CA ALA A 73 -5.37 4.54 15.24
C ALA A 73 -6.39 3.55 14.67
N PHE A 74 -6.47 3.44 13.34
CA PHE A 74 -7.35 2.48 12.68
C PHE A 74 -6.98 1.03 13.03
N ASP A 75 -5.68 0.69 13.05
CA ASP A 75 -5.19 -0.62 13.51
C ASP A 75 -5.60 -0.90 14.96
N ALA A 76 -5.50 0.08 15.86
CA ALA A 76 -5.91 -0.07 17.25
C ALA A 76 -7.42 -0.34 17.36
N ASP A 77 -8.25 0.38 16.61
CA ASP A 77 -9.70 0.16 16.59
C ASP A 77 -10.05 -1.25 16.08
N VAL A 78 -9.42 -1.70 14.99
CA VAL A 78 -9.68 -3.04 14.42
C VAL A 78 -9.16 -4.15 15.32
N ALA A 79 -7.98 -3.97 15.92
CA ALA A 79 -7.37 -5.00 16.75
C ALA A 79 -8.10 -5.18 18.09
N ASN A 80 -8.40 -4.08 18.78
CA ASN A 80 -8.91 -4.10 20.16
C ASN A 80 -9.96 -3.04 20.50
N GLY A 81 -9.94 -1.89 19.81
CA GLY A 81 -10.70 -0.70 20.22
C GLY A 81 -12.18 -0.69 19.85
N ASN A 82 -12.64 -1.63 19.00
CA ASN A 82 -14.00 -1.64 18.49
C ASN A 82 -14.74 -2.95 18.74
N GLU A 83 -15.73 -2.93 19.64
CA GLU A 83 -16.52 -4.11 20.01
C GLU A 83 -17.33 -4.68 18.83
N ARG A 84 -17.85 -3.81 17.93
CA ARG A 84 -18.60 -4.26 16.76
C ARG A 84 -17.72 -5.10 15.83
N VAL A 85 -16.47 -4.67 15.62
CA VAL A 85 -15.50 -5.43 14.80
C VAL A 85 -15.13 -6.72 15.51
N ARG A 86 -14.75 -6.64 16.79
CA ARG A 86 -14.36 -7.81 17.60
C ARG A 86 -15.43 -8.90 17.57
N ASP A 87 -16.66 -8.56 17.98
CA ASP A 87 -17.74 -9.53 18.15
C ASP A 87 -18.15 -10.13 16.79
N PHE A 88 -18.21 -9.30 15.75
CA PHE A 88 -18.55 -9.75 14.39
C PHE A 88 -17.45 -10.63 13.78
N ALA A 89 -16.18 -10.27 13.95
CA ALA A 89 -15.05 -11.05 13.47
C ALA A 89 -14.96 -12.41 14.18
N GLN A 90 -15.09 -12.43 15.52
CA GLN A 90 -15.12 -13.65 16.33
C GLN A 90 -16.21 -14.63 15.88
N GLN A 91 -17.41 -14.11 15.65
CA GLN A 91 -18.54 -14.93 15.27
C GLN A 91 -18.36 -15.54 13.86
N ASN A 92 -17.82 -14.77 12.91
CA ASN A 92 -17.95 -15.09 11.49
C ASN A 92 -16.64 -15.46 10.78
N PHE A 93 -15.46 -15.17 11.35
CA PHE A 93 -14.17 -15.32 10.68
C PHE A 93 -13.15 -16.07 11.54
N ILE A 94 -12.20 -16.74 10.87
CA ILE A 94 -10.92 -17.08 11.50
C ILE A 94 -9.97 -15.90 11.28
N SER A 95 -9.70 -15.15 12.35
CA SER A 95 -9.01 -13.88 12.23
C SER A 95 -7.51 -14.04 12.48
N VAL A 96 -6.69 -13.38 11.67
CA VAL A 96 -5.22 -13.47 11.73
C VAL A 96 -4.60 -12.09 11.82
N ARG A 97 -3.68 -11.90 12.77
CA ARG A 97 -2.83 -10.70 12.85
C ARG A 97 -1.44 -11.02 12.32
N GLN A 98 -1.17 -10.67 11.06
CA GLN A 98 0.10 -10.87 10.39
C GLN A 98 0.98 -9.62 10.53
N VAL A 99 2.12 -9.75 11.20
CA VAL A 99 3.04 -8.63 11.49
C VAL A 99 4.44 -8.83 10.91
N GLU A 100 4.72 -10.03 10.40
CA GLU A 100 5.98 -10.39 9.76
C GLU A 100 5.76 -10.75 8.29
N MET A 101 6.42 -10.06 7.36
CA MET A 101 6.22 -10.31 5.92
C MET A 101 7.12 -11.41 5.33
N LYS A 102 8.17 -11.85 6.04
CA LYS A 102 9.25 -12.64 5.43
C LYS A 102 8.78 -13.98 4.84
N GLY A 103 7.80 -14.62 5.49
CA GLY A 103 7.23 -15.91 5.07
C GLY A 103 5.83 -15.80 4.46
N VAL A 104 5.33 -14.58 4.23
CA VAL A 104 4.00 -14.38 3.63
C VAL A 104 4.03 -14.85 2.18
N ASN A 105 3.03 -15.65 1.80
CA ASN A 105 2.86 -16.12 0.44
C ASN A 105 2.34 -14.98 -0.46
N LEU A 106 3.25 -14.38 -1.22
CA LEU A 106 2.99 -13.28 -2.16
C LEU A 106 2.13 -13.69 -3.36
N SER A 107 2.02 -14.99 -3.64
CA SER A 107 1.09 -15.52 -4.65
C SER A 107 -0.36 -15.58 -4.15
N LEU A 108 -0.58 -15.45 -2.84
CA LEU A 108 -1.89 -15.47 -2.20
C LEU A 108 -2.30 -14.06 -1.77
N PHE A 109 -1.42 -13.37 -1.04
CA PHE A 109 -1.70 -12.02 -0.52
C PHE A 109 -1.11 -10.96 -1.44
N GLN A 110 -1.91 -10.60 -2.45
CA GLN A 110 -1.54 -9.60 -3.45
C GLN A 110 -2.30 -8.30 -3.17
N PHE A 111 -1.74 -7.41 -2.37
CA PHE A 111 -2.28 -6.08 -2.11
C PHE A 111 -1.21 -5.02 -2.39
N ASP A 112 -1.55 -3.75 -2.20
CA ASP A 112 -0.58 -2.67 -2.32
C ASP A 112 0.43 -2.73 -1.16
N HIS A 113 1.65 -3.14 -1.45
CA HIS A 113 2.64 -3.35 -0.40
C HIS A 113 3.26 -2.03 0.09
N ASP A 114 2.95 -0.88 -0.51
CA ASP A 114 3.30 0.43 0.08
C ASP A 114 2.39 0.82 1.27
N LEU A 115 1.37 0.02 1.59
CA LEU A 115 0.46 0.27 2.70
C LEU A 115 1.06 -0.11 4.06
N ASN A 116 0.68 0.65 5.08
CA ASN A 116 1.06 0.40 6.48
C ASN A 116 0.07 -0.52 7.21
N TRP A 117 -1.14 -0.67 6.66
CA TRP A 117 -2.19 -1.57 7.10
C TRP A 117 -2.97 -2.10 5.89
N ALA A 118 -3.25 -3.40 5.84
CA ALA A 118 -4.10 -4.01 4.83
C ALA A 118 -4.92 -5.17 5.41
N GLY A 119 -6.09 -5.43 4.83
CA GLY A 119 -6.97 -6.55 5.14
C GLY A 119 -7.12 -7.48 3.95
N GLY A 120 -6.97 -8.79 4.18
CA GLY A 120 -7.24 -9.84 3.22
C GLY A 120 -8.37 -10.74 3.69
N PHE A 121 -9.34 -11.01 2.82
CA PHE A 121 -10.43 -11.93 3.06
C PHE A 121 -10.32 -13.10 2.10
N ILE A 122 -10.10 -14.30 2.63
CA ILE A 122 -9.88 -15.49 1.83
C ILE A 122 -10.68 -16.68 2.37
N ASN A 123 -10.92 -17.66 1.52
CA ASN A 123 -11.39 -18.97 1.94
C ASN A 123 -10.22 -19.81 2.48
N GLY A 124 -10.53 -20.87 3.24
CA GLY A 124 -9.52 -21.81 3.76
C GLY A 124 -8.69 -22.49 2.68
N ASP A 125 -9.17 -22.60 1.44
CA ASP A 125 -8.41 -23.13 0.29
C ASP A 125 -7.56 -22.08 -0.46
N GLY A 126 -7.60 -20.82 -0.02
CA GLY A 126 -6.84 -19.72 -0.61
C GLY A 126 -7.54 -18.96 -1.74
N VAL A 127 -8.82 -19.22 -2.02
CA VAL A 127 -9.62 -18.33 -2.89
C VAL A 127 -9.77 -16.96 -2.21
N VAL A 128 -9.53 -15.88 -2.96
CA VAL A 128 -9.63 -14.51 -2.44
C VAL A 128 -11.07 -14.01 -2.61
N TYR A 129 -11.71 -13.56 -1.53
CA TYR A 129 -13.02 -12.92 -1.55
C TYR A 129 -12.90 -11.40 -1.70
N ALA A 130 -12.00 -10.76 -0.96
CA ALA A 130 -11.85 -9.31 -1.00
C ALA A 130 -10.50 -8.86 -0.43
N ARG A 131 -10.13 -7.63 -0.78
CA ARG A 131 -9.10 -6.84 -0.10
C ARG A 131 -9.77 -5.70 0.66
N TYR A 132 -9.09 -5.14 1.65
CA TYR A 132 -9.51 -3.93 2.34
C TYR A 132 -8.28 -3.17 2.83
N GLY A 133 -8.42 -1.87 3.09
CA GLY A 133 -7.29 -1.02 3.45
C GLY A 133 -6.61 -0.47 2.21
N THR A 134 -6.62 0.86 2.08
CA THR A 134 -5.87 1.57 1.05
C THR A 134 -5.76 3.06 1.38
N GLN A 135 -4.89 3.78 0.69
CA GLN A 135 -4.63 5.20 0.92
C GLN A 135 -4.47 5.98 -0.39
N SER A 136 -4.45 7.31 -0.28
CA SER A 136 -4.16 8.24 -1.38
C SER A 136 -3.19 9.32 -0.91
N SER A 137 -2.89 10.28 -1.78
CA SER A 137 -2.16 11.50 -1.42
C SER A 137 -2.86 12.34 -0.35
N GLU A 138 -4.16 12.13 -0.10
CA GLU A 138 -4.92 12.84 0.95
C GLU A 138 -4.59 12.33 2.36
N GLY A 139 -4.04 11.11 2.49
CA GLY A 139 -3.60 10.55 3.77
C GLY A 139 -3.74 9.05 3.88
N SER A 140 -3.11 8.47 4.92
CA SER A 140 -3.05 7.03 5.16
C SER A 140 -4.40 6.38 5.51
N ASP A 141 -5.36 7.18 6.01
CA ASP A 141 -6.71 6.72 6.34
C ASP A 141 -7.79 7.19 5.34
N ALA A 142 -7.39 7.73 4.18
CA ALA A 142 -8.31 8.34 3.20
C ALA A 142 -9.49 7.43 2.83
N TYR A 143 -9.26 6.11 2.76
CA TYR A 143 -10.27 5.12 2.39
C TYR A 143 -10.65 4.15 3.52
N ASN A 144 -10.10 4.35 4.72
CA ASN A 144 -10.31 3.44 5.85
C ASN A 144 -11.42 3.99 6.75
N SER A 145 -12.40 3.15 7.07
CA SER A 145 -13.38 3.40 8.13
C SER A 145 -13.83 2.09 8.77
N ILE A 146 -14.33 2.14 10.01
CA ILE A 146 -14.88 0.95 10.68
C ILE A 146 -16.13 0.46 9.95
N ASP A 147 -17.04 1.36 9.58
CA ASP A 147 -18.25 0.98 8.86
C ASP A 147 -17.93 0.41 7.46
N GLY A 148 -16.93 0.95 6.76
CA GLY A 148 -16.41 0.40 5.51
C GLY A 148 -15.91 -1.03 5.66
N LEU A 149 -15.14 -1.30 6.72
CA LEU A 149 -14.65 -2.65 7.02
C LEU A 149 -15.81 -3.60 7.28
N MET A 150 -16.77 -3.20 8.13
CA MET A 150 -17.95 -4.01 8.46
C MET A 150 -18.79 -4.32 7.22
N ASN A 151 -19.01 -3.33 6.34
CA ASN A 151 -19.73 -3.53 5.08
C ASN A 151 -18.99 -4.48 4.14
N THR A 152 -17.66 -4.39 4.04
CA THR A 152 -16.85 -5.37 3.29
C THR A 152 -16.97 -6.77 3.89
N MET A 153 -16.87 -6.91 5.21
CA MET A 153 -17.00 -8.22 5.88
C MET A 153 -18.37 -8.88 5.62
N GLN A 154 -19.45 -8.10 5.65
CA GLN A 154 -20.78 -8.63 5.31
C GLN A 154 -20.88 -9.14 3.87
N ARG A 155 -20.31 -8.41 2.90
CA ARG A 155 -20.27 -8.83 1.49
C ARG A 155 -19.42 -10.10 1.31
N VAL A 156 -18.32 -10.22 2.06
CA VAL A 156 -17.49 -11.43 2.08
C VAL A 156 -18.28 -12.64 2.59
N LEU A 157 -19.08 -12.49 3.64
CA LEU A 157 -19.93 -13.59 4.14
C LEU A 157 -20.98 -14.01 3.10
N ALA A 158 -21.56 -13.06 2.37
CA ALA A 158 -22.46 -13.39 1.25
C ALA A 158 -21.76 -14.15 0.12
N LEU A 159 -20.49 -13.82 -0.19
CA LEU A 159 -19.70 -14.60 -1.15
C LEU A 159 -19.35 -15.98 -0.61
N HIS A 160 -18.98 -16.10 0.67
CA HIS A 160 -18.62 -17.36 1.29
C HIS A 160 -19.81 -18.33 1.39
N ALA A 161 -21.01 -17.83 1.70
CA ALA A 161 -22.23 -18.64 1.76
C ALA A 161 -22.60 -19.32 0.43
N ASN A 162 -22.11 -18.80 -0.70
CA ASN A 162 -22.33 -19.35 -2.04
C ASN A 162 -21.08 -20.07 -2.60
N TYR A 163 -20.07 -20.34 -1.76
CA TYR A 163 -18.87 -21.05 -2.16
C TYR A 163 -19.04 -22.55 -1.89
N PRO A 164 -18.69 -23.46 -2.84
CA PRO A 164 -17.86 -23.23 -4.02
C PRO A 164 -18.60 -22.87 -5.32
N GLU A 165 -19.93 -22.74 -5.34
CA GLU A 165 -20.72 -22.51 -6.55
C GLU A 165 -20.34 -21.23 -7.29
N ASN A 166 -19.91 -20.19 -6.57
CA ASN A 166 -19.46 -18.92 -7.14
C ASN A 166 -17.95 -18.85 -7.45
N ARG A 167 -17.19 -19.95 -7.38
CA ARG A 167 -15.73 -19.96 -7.51
C ARG A 167 -15.21 -19.30 -8.78
N GLU A 168 -15.87 -19.52 -9.93
CA GLU A 168 -15.47 -18.93 -11.20
C GLU A 168 -15.50 -17.41 -11.18
N GLN A 169 -16.46 -16.83 -10.46
CA GLN A 169 -16.62 -15.38 -10.31
C GLN A 169 -15.47 -14.74 -9.52
N LEU A 170 -14.77 -15.53 -8.70
CA LEU A 170 -13.67 -15.08 -7.84
C LEU A 170 -12.30 -15.27 -8.51
N ALA A 171 -12.23 -15.92 -9.67
CA ALA A 171 -10.95 -16.21 -10.35
C ALA A 171 -10.13 -14.94 -10.63
N GLY A 172 -10.78 -13.85 -11.05
CA GLY A 172 -10.13 -12.56 -11.32
C GLY A 172 -9.60 -11.83 -10.09
N LYS A 173 -9.91 -12.30 -8.88
CA LYS A 173 -9.38 -11.74 -7.62
C LYS A 173 -7.96 -12.19 -7.32
N ARG A 174 -7.40 -13.10 -8.12
CA ARG A 174 -6.01 -13.54 -8.04
C ARG A 174 -5.28 -13.22 -9.34
N GLY A 175 -4.14 -12.57 -9.22
CA GLY A 175 -3.31 -12.19 -10.36
C GLY A 175 -2.39 -13.34 -10.78
N SER A 176 -1.55 -13.08 -11.77
CA SER A 176 -0.50 -14.01 -12.17
C SER A 176 0.36 -14.39 -10.97
N ALA A 177 0.79 -15.66 -10.92
CA ALA A 177 1.72 -16.10 -9.90
C ALA A 177 3.03 -15.30 -10.03
N PRO A 178 3.51 -14.64 -8.96
CA PRO A 178 4.82 -14.03 -8.96
C PRO A 178 5.90 -15.10 -9.17
N ALA A 179 7.06 -14.68 -9.69
CA ALA A 179 8.20 -15.59 -9.87
C ALA A 179 8.78 -16.11 -8.55
N TRP A 180 8.48 -15.46 -7.43
CA TRP A 180 8.89 -15.83 -6.08
C TRP A 180 7.70 -15.82 -5.14
N THR A 181 7.65 -16.79 -4.23
CA THR A 181 6.51 -16.96 -3.33
C THR A 181 6.66 -16.14 -2.07
N THR A 182 7.89 -15.88 -1.63
CA THR A 182 8.16 -15.10 -0.42
C THR A 182 9.08 -13.91 -0.68
N ALA A 183 9.07 -12.93 0.22
CA ALA A 183 9.95 -11.76 0.09
C ALA A 183 11.43 -12.15 0.11
N LEU A 184 11.82 -13.12 0.94
CA LEU A 184 13.22 -13.59 1.06
C LEU A 184 13.78 -14.21 -0.22
N GLU A 185 12.92 -14.72 -1.08
CA GLU A 185 13.30 -15.31 -2.37
C GLU A 185 13.53 -14.27 -3.47
N MET A 186 13.09 -13.02 -3.28
CA MET A 186 13.14 -11.99 -4.31
C MET A 186 14.58 -11.53 -4.57
N PRO A 187 15.09 -11.60 -5.82
CA PRO A 187 16.48 -11.25 -6.14
C PRO A 187 16.84 -9.80 -5.82
N GLY A 188 15.90 -8.87 -6.01
CA GLY A 188 16.12 -7.45 -5.72
C GLY A 188 16.02 -7.08 -4.24
N LEU A 189 15.74 -8.02 -3.32
CA LEU A 189 15.67 -7.73 -1.90
C LEU A 189 17.08 -7.44 -1.36
N LYS A 190 17.33 -6.19 -0.96
CA LYS A 190 18.62 -5.80 -0.37
C LYS A 190 18.79 -6.39 1.03
N ASN A 191 19.97 -6.91 1.35
CA ASN A 191 20.33 -7.49 2.65
C ASN A 191 19.47 -8.70 3.10
N PRO A 192 19.24 -9.73 2.26
CA PRO A 192 18.35 -10.84 2.61
C PRO A 192 18.84 -11.64 3.84
N ALA A 193 20.15 -11.77 4.03
CA ALA A 193 20.74 -12.41 5.21
C ALA A 193 20.41 -11.71 6.54
N LYS A 194 20.17 -10.38 6.52
CA LYS A 194 19.71 -9.62 7.70
C LYS A 194 18.27 -10.01 8.06
N TYR A 195 17.42 -10.17 7.06
CA TYR A 195 16.00 -10.47 7.23
C TYR A 195 15.72 -11.95 7.56
N ALA A 196 16.62 -12.84 7.18
CA ALA A 196 16.55 -14.26 7.52
C ALA A 196 16.78 -14.55 9.01
N GLN A 197 17.39 -13.63 9.75
CA GLN A 197 17.59 -13.75 11.20
C GLN A 197 16.26 -13.69 11.97
N GLN A 198 16.30 -14.00 13.27
CA GLN A 198 15.13 -13.83 14.15
C GLN A 198 14.61 -12.38 14.08
N THR A 199 13.31 -12.23 13.90
CA THR A 199 12.69 -10.91 13.68
C THR A 199 12.67 -10.07 14.94
N THR A 200 13.10 -8.83 14.77
CA THR A 200 13.04 -7.71 15.70
C THR A 200 12.62 -6.45 14.94
N ARG A 201 12.36 -5.34 15.64
CA ARG A 201 12.08 -4.06 14.97
C ARG A 201 13.22 -3.56 14.06
N GLY A 202 14.45 -4.03 14.25
CA GLY A 202 15.63 -3.59 13.47
C GLY A 202 15.85 -4.36 12.16
N ASN A 203 15.19 -5.50 11.96
CA ASN A 203 15.39 -6.41 10.83
C ASN A 203 14.10 -7.07 10.33
N CYS A 204 12.93 -6.46 10.55
CA CYS A 204 11.71 -6.91 9.90
C CYS A 204 11.70 -6.47 8.42
N ILE A 205 11.14 -7.29 7.55
CA ILE A 205 10.80 -6.88 6.18
C ILE A 205 9.55 -6.01 6.28
N HIS A 206 9.68 -4.73 5.94
CA HIS A 206 8.54 -3.84 5.80
C HIS A 206 7.78 -4.17 4.51
N CYS A 207 6.46 -4.00 4.47
CA CYS A 207 5.65 -4.30 3.29
C CYS A 207 6.24 -3.66 2.02
N HIS A 208 6.62 -2.38 2.09
CA HIS A 208 7.12 -1.66 0.90
C HIS A 208 8.44 -2.25 0.36
N ASN A 209 9.18 -3.04 1.14
CA ASN A 209 10.39 -3.72 0.67
C ASN A 209 10.10 -4.73 -0.45
N ILE A 210 8.87 -5.21 -0.59
CA ILE A 210 8.45 -6.03 -1.73
C ILE A 210 8.47 -5.18 -3.01
N HIS A 211 7.94 -3.96 -2.97
CA HIS A 211 8.01 -3.04 -4.11
C HIS A 211 9.43 -2.51 -4.34
N ASP A 212 10.21 -2.25 -3.28
CA ASP A 212 11.64 -1.93 -3.39
C ASP A 212 12.39 -3.04 -4.15
N ALA A 213 12.17 -4.30 -3.78
CA ALA A 213 12.81 -5.44 -4.42
C ALA A 213 12.41 -5.58 -5.90
N GLN A 214 11.14 -5.34 -6.23
CA GLN A 214 10.68 -5.31 -7.63
C GLN A 214 11.37 -4.20 -8.43
N HIS A 215 11.47 -3.00 -7.88
CA HIS A 215 12.13 -1.87 -8.54
C HIS A 215 13.63 -2.13 -8.72
N GLN A 216 14.30 -2.64 -7.68
CA GLN A 216 15.72 -2.98 -7.72
C GLN A 216 16.00 -4.03 -8.80
N GLN A 217 15.19 -5.07 -8.87
CA GLN A 217 15.34 -6.10 -9.88
C GLN A 217 15.13 -5.54 -11.30
N ALA A 218 14.12 -4.68 -11.50
CA ALA A 218 13.89 -4.04 -12.79
C ALA A 218 15.07 -3.12 -13.19
N LEU A 219 15.68 -2.43 -12.22
CA LEU A 219 16.88 -1.62 -12.45
C LEU A 219 18.07 -2.49 -12.88
N GLU A 220 18.32 -3.58 -12.16
CA GLU A 220 19.40 -4.54 -12.49
C GLU A 220 19.19 -5.21 -13.86
N ALA A 221 17.95 -5.46 -14.24
CA ALA A 221 17.59 -6.03 -15.54
C ALA A 221 17.55 -4.98 -16.67
N GLY A 222 17.71 -3.69 -16.40
CA GLY A 222 17.59 -2.62 -17.39
C GLY A 222 16.16 -2.40 -17.92
N THR A 223 15.15 -2.88 -17.20
CA THR A 223 13.71 -2.80 -17.58
C THR A 223 12.91 -1.81 -16.74
N TYR A 224 13.57 -1.12 -15.79
CA TYR A 224 12.91 -0.12 -14.96
C TYR A 224 12.40 1.06 -15.78
N THR A 225 11.14 1.43 -15.55
CA THR A 225 10.56 2.67 -16.05
C THR A 225 9.75 3.36 -14.93
N PRO A 226 9.56 4.69 -14.96
CA PRO A 226 8.77 5.39 -13.96
C PRO A 226 7.31 4.89 -13.85
N GLU A 227 6.78 4.27 -14.91
CA GLU A 227 5.44 3.68 -14.92
C GLU A 227 5.23 2.59 -13.87
N LEU A 228 6.32 1.95 -13.40
CA LEU A 228 6.29 0.97 -12.32
C LEU A 228 5.84 1.57 -10.98
N LEU A 229 5.91 2.90 -10.81
CA LEU A 229 5.50 3.61 -9.60
C LEU A 229 3.98 3.84 -9.54
N TYR A 230 3.28 3.84 -10.67
CA TYR A 230 1.82 3.98 -10.73
C TYR A 230 1.09 2.66 -10.39
N LYS A 231 1.29 2.12 -9.18
CA LYS A 231 0.62 0.89 -8.72
C LYS A 231 -0.78 1.19 -8.20
N TYR A 232 -1.70 0.22 -8.21
CA TYR A 232 -3.04 0.36 -7.61
C TYR A 232 -3.75 1.72 -7.83
N PRO A 233 -4.00 2.14 -9.09
CA PRO A 233 -4.60 3.44 -9.37
C PRO A 233 -5.95 3.61 -8.66
N PRO A 234 -6.23 4.76 -8.04
CA PRO A 234 -7.51 5.00 -7.38
C PRO A 234 -8.67 5.07 -8.39
N PRO A 235 -9.92 4.86 -7.94
CA PRO A 235 -11.10 4.98 -8.81
C PRO A 235 -11.24 6.37 -9.47
N ASP A 236 -10.64 7.40 -8.87
CA ASP A 236 -10.50 8.75 -9.41
C ASP A 236 -9.94 8.77 -10.83
N ASN A 237 -9.00 7.89 -11.14
CA ASN A 237 -8.34 7.79 -12.44
C ASN A 237 -9.30 7.45 -13.58
N ILE A 238 -10.45 6.83 -13.26
CA ILE A 238 -11.50 6.54 -14.23
C ILE A 238 -12.72 7.45 -14.05
N GLY A 239 -12.61 8.46 -13.19
CA GLY A 239 -13.66 9.46 -12.94
C GLY A 239 -14.63 9.12 -11.82
N LEU A 240 -14.32 8.15 -10.96
CA LEU A 240 -15.22 7.72 -9.89
C LEU A 240 -14.68 8.12 -8.53
N LYS A 241 -15.47 8.86 -7.74
CA LYS A 241 -15.26 8.98 -6.30
C LYS A 241 -16.15 7.97 -5.58
N ILE A 242 -15.56 7.13 -4.74
CA ILE A 242 -16.29 6.10 -3.99
C ILE A 242 -16.44 6.54 -2.55
N ASP A 243 -17.65 6.41 -2.01
CA ASP A 243 -17.91 6.67 -0.60
C ASP A 243 -17.14 5.68 0.29
N ARG A 244 -16.29 6.19 1.17
CA ARG A 244 -15.44 5.40 2.07
C ARG A 244 -16.21 4.61 3.13
N ILE A 245 -17.47 4.95 3.40
CA ILE A 245 -18.32 4.23 4.36
C ILE A 245 -18.95 3.01 3.69
N SER A 246 -19.50 3.15 2.49
CA SER A 246 -20.00 2.01 1.72
C SER A 246 -18.87 1.14 1.18
N GLY A 247 -17.81 1.75 0.66
CA GLY A 247 -16.69 1.08 -0.03
C GLY A 247 -16.98 0.66 -1.48
N ILE A 248 -18.24 0.75 -1.94
CA ILE A 248 -18.63 0.47 -3.34
C ILE A 248 -19.63 1.47 -3.93
N ARG A 249 -20.19 2.37 -3.11
CA ARG A 249 -21.15 3.40 -3.55
C ARG A 249 -20.43 4.51 -4.28
N ILE A 250 -20.92 4.85 -5.47
CA ILE A 250 -20.44 5.97 -6.26
C ILE A 250 -20.94 7.25 -5.63
N ALA A 251 -20.03 8.01 -5.01
CA ALA A 251 -20.32 9.28 -4.35
C ALA A 251 -20.43 10.43 -5.36
N SER A 252 -19.59 10.41 -6.40
CA SER A 252 -19.69 11.35 -7.53
C SER A 252 -18.99 10.80 -8.76
N VAL A 253 -19.39 11.30 -9.93
CA VAL A 253 -18.75 11.04 -11.21
C VAL A 253 -18.15 12.34 -11.74
N ALA A 254 -16.86 12.35 -12.09
CA ALA A 254 -16.19 13.52 -12.60
C ALA A 254 -16.67 13.85 -14.02
N GLU A 255 -17.00 15.12 -14.28
CA GLU A 255 -17.40 15.58 -15.61
C GLU A 255 -16.28 15.35 -16.65
N GLY A 256 -16.65 14.96 -17.86
CA GLY A 256 -15.69 14.68 -18.95
C GLY A 256 -14.83 13.42 -18.76
N SER A 257 -15.06 12.63 -17.70
CA SER A 257 -14.31 11.42 -17.41
C SER A 257 -14.77 10.18 -18.20
N PRO A 258 -13.97 9.10 -18.24
CA PRO A 258 -14.39 7.82 -18.81
C PRO A 258 -15.70 7.28 -18.21
N ALA A 259 -15.88 7.38 -16.90
CA ALA A 259 -17.10 6.97 -16.22
C ALA A 259 -18.33 7.79 -16.65
N ALA A 260 -18.19 9.11 -16.76
CA ALA A 260 -19.27 9.98 -17.25
C ALA A 260 -19.65 9.64 -18.69
N ALA A 261 -18.65 9.45 -19.56
CA ALA A 261 -18.87 9.08 -20.96
C ALA A 261 -19.56 7.71 -21.11
N ALA A 262 -19.31 6.78 -20.18
CA ALA A 262 -19.95 5.47 -20.15
C ALA A 262 -21.36 5.48 -19.51
N GLY A 263 -21.84 6.65 -19.07
CA GLY A 263 -23.19 6.81 -18.50
C GLY A 263 -23.34 6.27 -17.08
N ILE A 264 -22.25 6.10 -16.33
CA ILE A 264 -22.34 5.72 -14.92
C ILE A 264 -22.97 6.86 -14.12
N SER A 265 -23.94 6.52 -13.27
CA SER A 265 -24.64 7.50 -12.44
C SER A 265 -24.15 7.49 -10.98
N THR A 266 -24.22 8.66 -10.35
CA THR A 266 -23.97 8.82 -8.92
C THR A 266 -25.04 8.10 -8.09
N GLY A 267 -24.66 7.56 -6.93
CA GLY A 267 -25.56 6.91 -5.98
C GLY A 267 -25.80 5.42 -6.24
N GLU A 268 -25.23 4.86 -7.32
CA GLU A 268 -25.21 3.41 -7.57
C GLU A 268 -24.06 2.72 -6.82
N ASP A 269 -24.21 1.42 -6.56
CA ASP A 269 -23.13 0.58 -6.06
C ASP A 269 -22.42 -0.12 -7.22
N ILE A 270 -21.08 -0.17 -7.19
CA ILE A 270 -20.27 -0.99 -8.09
C ILE A 270 -20.33 -2.43 -7.59
N ILE A 271 -21.02 -3.30 -8.33
CA ILE A 271 -21.24 -4.70 -7.95
C ILE A 271 -20.13 -5.59 -8.52
N ARG A 272 -19.71 -5.34 -9.77
CA ARG A 272 -18.60 -6.06 -10.42
C ARG A 272 -17.71 -5.12 -11.22
N MET A 273 -16.44 -5.49 -11.38
CA MET A 273 -15.57 -4.91 -12.41
C MET A 273 -14.73 -6.00 -13.06
N GLN A 274 -14.55 -5.95 -14.39
CA GLN A 274 -13.91 -7.03 -15.16
C GLN A 274 -14.45 -8.42 -14.79
N GLY A 275 -15.77 -8.51 -14.60
CA GLY A 275 -16.44 -9.77 -14.30
C GLY A 275 -16.16 -10.35 -12.92
N GLN A 276 -15.52 -9.65 -11.98
CA GLN A 276 -15.33 -10.11 -10.59
C GLN A 276 -16.14 -9.25 -9.59
N PRO A 277 -16.67 -9.82 -8.50
CA PRO A 277 -17.44 -9.06 -7.52
C PRO A 277 -16.56 -8.06 -6.76
N ILE A 278 -17.10 -6.87 -6.46
CA ILE A 278 -16.39 -5.81 -5.74
C ILE A 278 -16.95 -5.69 -4.32
N CYS A 279 -16.08 -5.79 -3.31
CA CYS A 279 -16.48 -5.67 -1.90
C CYS A 279 -15.95 -4.40 -1.24
N SER A 280 -14.96 -3.72 -1.84
CA SER A 280 -14.27 -2.56 -1.29
C SER A 280 -13.58 -1.72 -2.38
N ILE A 281 -13.07 -0.55 -1.98
CA ILE A 281 -12.21 0.30 -2.84
C ILE A 281 -10.90 -0.41 -3.21
N ALA A 282 -10.35 -1.24 -2.32
CA ALA A 282 -9.12 -2.00 -2.60
C ALA A 282 -9.33 -3.06 -3.70
N ASP A 283 -10.54 -3.62 -3.83
CA ASP A 283 -10.90 -4.49 -4.96
C ASP A 283 -10.98 -3.70 -6.28
N ILE A 284 -11.47 -2.46 -6.26
CA ILE A 284 -11.48 -1.58 -7.45
C ILE A 284 -10.05 -1.30 -7.89
N GLN A 285 -9.19 -0.88 -6.97
CA GLN A 285 -7.77 -0.63 -7.27
C GLN A 285 -7.05 -1.90 -7.72
N TRP A 286 -7.40 -3.07 -7.19
CA TRP A 286 -6.90 -4.35 -7.65
C TRP A 286 -7.20 -4.56 -9.14
N VAL A 287 -8.45 -4.36 -9.55
CA VAL A 287 -8.86 -4.48 -10.95
C VAL A 287 -8.08 -3.51 -11.82
N LEU A 288 -8.05 -2.22 -11.43
CA LEU A 288 -7.32 -1.19 -12.16
C LEU A 288 -5.81 -1.50 -12.24
N HIS A 289 -5.20 -2.03 -11.19
CA HIS A 289 -3.78 -2.35 -11.18
C HIS A 289 -3.37 -3.35 -12.29
N HIS A 290 -4.27 -4.28 -12.61
CA HIS A 290 -4.05 -5.37 -13.58
C HIS A 290 -4.45 -5.04 -15.01
N LEU A 291 -5.01 -3.85 -15.25
CA LEU A 291 -5.26 -3.38 -16.60
C LEU A 291 -3.95 -2.97 -17.30
N PRO A 292 -3.87 -3.05 -18.64
CA PRO A 292 -2.78 -2.47 -19.40
C PRO A 292 -2.56 -0.99 -19.07
N GLY A 293 -1.30 -0.54 -19.00
CA GLY A 293 -0.97 0.84 -18.66
C GLY A 293 -1.28 1.87 -19.75
N GLY A 294 -1.41 1.44 -21.01
CA GLY A 294 -1.85 2.26 -22.14
C GLY A 294 -3.37 2.25 -22.31
N ALA A 295 -3.84 2.73 -23.46
CA ALA A 295 -5.25 2.73 -23.81
C ALA A 295 -5.88 1.33 -23.71
N THR A 296 -7.03 1.24 -23.05
CA THR A 296 -7.72 -0.03 -22.75
C THR A 296 -9.19 0.21 -22.42
N THR A 297 -9.95 -0.87 -22.24
CA THR A 297 -11.34 -0.82 -21.78
C THR A 297 -11.49 -1.51 -20.43
N VAL A 298 -12.32 -0.95 -19.55
CA VAL A 298 -12.73 -1.60 -18.29
C VAL A 298 -14.24 -1.75 -18.22
N SER A 299 -14.70 -2.97 -17.93
CA SER A 299 -16.11 -3.28 -17.71
C SER A 299 -16.47 -3.02 -16.24
N VAL A 300 -17.54 -2.25 -16.00
CA VAL A 300 -18.05 -1.94 -14.66
C VAL A 300 -19.54 -2.25 -14.61
N GLU A 301 -19.97 -3.09 -13.68
CA GLU A 301 -21.37 -3.42 -13.45
C GLU A 301 -21.89 -2.68 -12.22
N THR A 302 -22.98 -1.94 -12.40
CA THR A 302 -23.62 -1.12 -11.37
C THR A 302 -24.96 -1.72 -10.94
N SER A 303 -25.39 -1.36 -9.73
CA SER A 303 -26.60 -1.91 -9.10
C SER A 303 -27.92 -1.67 -9.84
N LYS A 304 -28.02 -0.65 -10.72
CA LYS A 304 -29.27 -0.28 -11.39
C LYS A 304 -29.11 -0.17 -12.90
N SER A 305 -28.01 0.41 -13.36
CA SER A 305 -27.79 0.74 -14.77
C SER A 305 -27.12 -0.38 -15.57
N GLY A 306 -26.76 -1.50 -14.93
CA GLY A 306 -26.19 -2.68 -15.59
C GLY A 306 -24.71 -2.52 -15.90
N THR A 307 -24.26 -3.07 -17.03
CA THR A 307 -22.83 -3.10 -17.39
C THR A 307 -22.46 -1.94 -18.30
N HIS A 308 -21.41 -1.22 -17.91
CA HIS A 308 -20.80 -0.10 -18.62
C HIS A 308 -19.41 -0.47 -19.12
N GLN A 309 -19.04 -0.02 -20.32
CA GLN A 309 -17.70 -0.18 -20.89
C GLN A 309 -17.01 1.18 -20.92
N LEU A 310 -15.98 1.36 -20.09
CA LEU A 310 -15.25 2.62 -19.97
C LEU A 310 -14.01 2.55 -20.85
N GLN A 311 -13.90 3.49 -21.78
CA GLN A 311 -12.70 3.65 -22.61
C GLN A 311 -11.67 4.50 -21.86
N LEU A 312 -10.51 3.92 -21.58
CA LEU A 312 -9.39 4.56 -20.92
C LEU A 312 -8.34 4.92 -21.97
N ASN A 313 -7.91 6.18 -22.00
CA ASN A 313 -6.89 6.67 -22.93
C ASN A 313 -5.48 6.53 -22.35
N ASP A 314 -4.45 6.71 -23.17
CA ASP A 314 -3.06 6.72 -22.69
C ASP A 314 -2.86 7.72 -21.53
N GLY A 315 -2.11 7.29 -20.52
CA GLY A 315 -1.87 8.09 -19.33
C GLY A 315 -2.95 7.99 -18.25
N TRP A 316 -4.05 7.24 -18.46
CA TRP A 316 -5.11 7.03 -17.46
C TRP A 316 -4.59 6.54 -16.11
N ARG A 317 -3.47 5.81 -16.09
CA ARG A 317 -2.87 5.23 -14.88
C ARG A 317 -2.15 6.25 -13.99
N LYS A 318 -1.90 7.46 -14.48
CA LYS A 318 -1.12 8.47 -13.76
C LYS A 318 -1.92 9.07 -12.60
N TYR A 319 -1.33 9.12 -11.41
CA TYR A 319 -1.88 9.79 -10.23
C TYR A 319 -0.74 10.20 -9.29
N ASP A 320 -1.04 10.96 -8.23
CA ASP A 320 -0.03 11.32 -7.23
C ASP A 320 0.37 10.10 -6.37
N PHE A 321 1.50 9.50 -6.71
CA PHE A 321 2.11 8.39 -5.97
C PHE A 321 3.15 8.85 -4.94
N SER A 322 3.33 10.15 -4.72
CA SER A 322 4.44 10.69 -3.92
C SER A 322 4.47 10.25 -2.45
N TRP A 323 3.37 9.67 -1.97
CA TRP A 323 3.27 9.05 -0.65
C TRP A 323 3.92 7.67 -0.55
N ARG A 324 4.23 6.99 -1.67
CA ARG A 324 4.73 5.61 -1.68
C ARG A 324 6.12 5.50 -1.06
N GLY A 325 6.26 4.57 -0.11
CA GLY A 325 7.55 4.28 0.53
C GLY A 325 8.58 3.74 -0.47
N SER A 326 8.13 2.91 -1.42
CA SER A 326 9.00 2.24 -2.40
C SER A 326 9.63 3.17 -3.45
N MET A 327 9.14 4.41 -3.56
CA MET A 327 9.72 5.45 -4.41
C MET A 327 11.10 5.92 -3.90
N TRP A 328 11.34 5.87 -2.59
CA TRP A 328 12.55 6.45 -2.00
C TRP A 328 13.84 5.69 -2.40
N ASN A 329 13.71 4.42 -2.77
CA ASN A 329 14.83 3.60 -3.23
C ASN A 329 15.04 3.61 -4.75
N THR A 330 14.20 4.33 -5.51
CA THR A 330 14.37 4.44 -6.97
C THR A 330 15.17 5.69 -7.35
N PRO A 331 16.01 5.61 -8.39
CA PRO A 331 16.76 6.76 -8.89
C PRO A 331 15.87 7.72 -9.71
N PRO A 332 16.26 9.00 -9.87
CA PRO A 332 17.41 9.62 -9.22
C PRO A 332 17.09 10.11 -7.78
N ARG A 333 18.10 10.10 -6.92
CA ARG A 333 18.03 10.46 -5.50
C ARG A 333 18.96 11.63 -5.21
N LEU A 334 18.35 12.77 -4.88
CA LEU A 334 19.09 13.99 -4.52
C LEU A 334 19.78 13.88 -3.14
N GLN A 335 19.25 13.05 -2.24
CA GLN A 335 19.75 12.86 -0.86
C GLN A 335 19.77 14.13 0.00
N VAL A 336 18.75 14.96 -0.18
CA VAL A 336 18.54 16.21 0.58
C VAL A 336 17.15 16.18 1.21
N TYR A 337 17.07 16.49 2.50
CA TYR A 337 15.80 16.68 3.19
C TYR A 337 15.30 18.11 2.98
N LEU A 338 14.18 18.22 2.25
CA LEU A 338 13.61 19.46 1.72
C LEU A 338 12.17 19.68 2.21
N PRO A 339 11.87 19.79 3.51
CA PRO A 339 10.50 20.06 3.97
C PRO A 339 10.00 21.41 3.49
N GLU A 340 8.68 21.52 3.37
CA GLU A 340 7.98 22.73 2.96
C GLU A 340 8.14 23.83 4.01
N LEU A 341 8.42 25.05 3.55
CA LEU A 341 8.17 26.23 4.35
C LEU A 341 6.68 26.54 4.34
N THR A 342 6.11 26.78 5.52
CA THR A 342 4.71 27.12 5.70
C THR A 342 4.56 28.36 6.58
N GLY A 343 3.37 28.95 6.62
CA GLY A 343 3.04 30.06 7.52
C GLY A 343 3.90 31.31 7.31
N ASP A 344 4.25 31.97 8.41
CA ASP A 344 4.98 33.25 8.38
C ASP A 344 6.36 33.19 7.70
N PRO A 345 7.18 32.13 7.88
CA PRO A 345 8.42 31.96 7.11
C PRO A 345 8.22 32.08 5.60
N LEU A 346 7.22 31.40 5.03
CA LEU A 346 6.92 31.46 3.61
C LEU A 346 6.43 32.86 3.20
N LYS A 347 5.50 33.44 3.96
CA LYS A 347 4.95 34.79 3.69
C LYS A 347 6.04 35.87 3.64
N ARG A 348 7.08 35.76 4.48
CA ARG A 348 8.20 36.70 4.49
C ARG A 348 9.03 36.71 3.20
N LEU A 349 8.97 35.63 2.40
CA LEU A 349 9.65 35.55 1.11
C LEU A 349 8.96 36.41 0.04
N LYS A 350 7.69 36.79 0.24
CA LYS A 350 6.89 37.58 -0.72
C LYS A 350 6.91 36.98 -2.14
N LEU A 351 6.82 35.66 -2.23
CA LEU A 351 6.70 34.95 -3.51
C LEU A 351 5.32 35.24 -4.14
N PRO A 352 5.19 35.12 -5.47
CA PRO A 352 3.89 35.18 -6.14
C PRO A 352 2.86 34.21 -5.52
N ASP A 353 1.58 34.58 -5.62
CA ASP A 353 0.51 33.76 -5.08
C ASP A 353 0.51 32.34 -5.69
N GLY A 354 0.44 31.34 -4.81
CA GLY A 354 0.51 29.92 -5.16
C GLY A 354 1.92 29.34 -5.22
N ASP A 355 2.97 30.17 -5.19
CA ASP A 355 4.35 29.69 -5.12
C ASP A 355 4.71 29.32 -3.66
N GLY A 356 5.30 28.14 -3.52
CA GLY A 356 5.85 27.61 -2.27
C GLY A 356 7.37 27.69 -2.24
N ALA A 357 7.95 27.12 -1.19
CA ALA A 357 9.39 26.97 -1.06
C ALA A 357 9.74 25.76 -0.20
N LEU A 358 10.88 25.13 -0.47
CA LEU A 358 11.41 24.03 0.34
C LEU A 358 12.69 24.48 1.05
N GLU A 359 12.82 24.14 2.33
CA GLU A 359 14.02 24.46 3.12
C GLU A 359 15.00 23.28 3.07
N VAL A 360 16.26 23.53 2.73
CA VAL A 360 17.34 22.54 2.88
C VAL A 360 17.64 22.34 4.35
N ARG A 361 17.07 21.30 4.96
CA ARG A 361 17.30 21.02 6.40
C ARG A 361 18.46 20.08 6.65
N TRP A 362 18.76 19.21 5.71
CA TRP A 362 19.87 18.27 5.83
C TRP A 362 20.30 17.79 4.45
N ILE A 363 21.61 17.64 4.26
CA ILE A 363 22.19 17.05 3.06
C ILE A 363 23.01 15.84 3.52
N SER A 364 22.79 14.67 2.92
CA SER A 364 23.55 13.47 3.27
C SER A 364 25.01 13.59 2.82
N PRO A 365 26.00 13.69 3.73
CA PRO A 365 27.38 13.93 3.33
C PRO A 365 28.06 12.68 2.77
N ASP A 366 27.54 11.49 3.08
CA ASP A 366 28.14 10.21 2.69
C ASP A 366 27.55 9.65 1.39
N ALA A 367 26.30 10.00 1.08
CA ALA A 367 25.62 9.55 -0.13
C ALA A 367 26.12 10.29 -1.38
N ALA A 368 26.09 9.63 -2.53
CA ALA A 368 26.63 10.17 -3.77
C ALA A 368 25.88 11.44 -4.22
N GLY A 369 24.53 11.43 -4.16
CA GLY A 369 23.71 12.59 -4.51
C GLY A 369 23.96 13.79 -3.59
N GLY A 370 24.10 13.57 -2.29
CA GLY A 370 24.33 14.65 -1.33
C GLY A 370 25.73 15.26 -1.44
N LYS A 371 26.75 14.44 -1.76
CA LYS A 371 28.09 14.94 -2.13
C LYS A 371 28.05 15.86 -3.34
N GLN A 372 27.27 15.52 -4.37
CA GLN A 372 27.09 16.39 -5.55
C GLN A 372 26.35 17.67 -5.19
N ALA A 373 25.30 17.61 -4.35
CA ALA A 373 24.59 18.80 -3.90
C ALA A 373 25.52 19.76 -3.14
N ILE A 374 26.36 19.25 -2.23
CA ILE A 374 27.36 20.04 -1.50
C ILE A 374 28.39 20.64 -2.46
N ALA A 375 28.93 19.83 -3.38
CA ALA A 375 29.93 20.27 -4.35
C ALA A 375 29.38 21.35 -5.30
N ALA A 376 28.11 21.26 -5.69
CA ALA A 376 27.38 22.26 -6.46
C ALA A 376 27.06 23.54 -5.67
N GLY A 377 27.37 23.56 -4.36
CA GLY A 377 27.25 24.73 -3.51
C GLY A 377 25.94 24.85 -2.75
N LEU A 378 25.07 23.82 -2.75
CA LEU A 378 23.88 23.76 -1.90
C LEU A 378 24.29 23.69 -0.43
N ARG A 379 23.60 24.41 0.44
CA ARG A 379 23.87 24.46 1.89
C ARG A 379 22.59 24.30 2.69
N GLU A 380 22.73 23.80 3.91
CA GLU A 380 21.64 23.86 4.89
C GLU A 380 21.16 25.30 5.09
N LYS A 381 19.84 25.45 5.27
CA LYS A 381 19.08 26.71 5.35
C LYS A 381 18.91 27.46 4.03
N ASP A 382 19.44 26.94 2.92
CA ASP A 382 19.02 27.43 1.61
C ASP A 382 17.52 27.20 1.43
N ILE A 383 16.84 28.16 0.81
CA ILE A 383 15.41 28.07 0.51
C ILE A 383 15.24 27.87 -0.99
N VAL A 384 14.88 26.66 -1.41
CA VAL A 384 14.58 26.32 -2.81
C VAL A 384 13.25 26.96 -3.20
N ILE A 385 13.28 27.84 -4.20
CA ILE A 385 12.10 28.57 -4.70
C ILE A 385 11.74 28.21 -6.14
N ALA A 386 12.65 27.60 -6.90
CA ALA A 386 12.36 27.03 -8.21
C ALA A 386 13.22 25.80 -8.51
N CYS A 387 12.69 24.93 -9.36
CA CYS A 387 13.31 23.71 -9.88
C CYS A 387 13.10 23.67 -11.39
N ASP A 388 14.17 23.47 -12.17
CA ASP A 388 14.18 23.48 -13.63
C ASP A 388 13.47 24.70 -14.24
N GLY A 389 13.70 25.87 -13.62
CA GLY A 389 13.10 27.14 -14.04
C GLY A 389 11.62 27.31 -13.68
N GLN A 390 10.98 26.32 -13.05
CA GLN A 390 9.59 26.41 -12.58
C GLN A 390 9.53 26.74 -11.09
N PRO A 391 8.64 27.64 -10.64
CA PRO A 391 8.41 27.89 -9.22
C PRO A 391 8.01 26.60 -8.49
N ILE A 392 8.46 26.45 -7.25
CA ILE A 392 8.03 25.34 -6.41
C ILE A 392 6.53 25.47 -6.14
N ARG A 393 5.72 24.59 -6.73
CA ARG A 393 4.27 24.46 -6.47
C ARG A 393 3.92 23.03 -6.09
N MET A 394 4.81 22.41 -5.32
CA MET A 394 4.75 21.00 -4.98
C MET A 394 5.27 20.78 -3.56
N THR A 395 4.77 19.75 -2.91
CA THR A 395 5.27 19.25 -1.62
C THR A 395 6.67 18.65 -1.77
N SER A 396 7.35 18.43 -0.66
CA SER A 396 8.63 17.71 -0.59
C SER A 396 8.54 16.30 -1.18
N ARG A 397 7.41 15.62 -0.92
CA ARG A 397 7.10 14.31 -1.48
C ARG A 397 6.95 14.38 -2.99
N GLN A 398 6.14 15.32 -3.48
CA GLN A 398 5.92 15.54 -4.91
C GLN A 398 7.20 15.99 -5.63
N PHE A 399 8.08 16.74 -4.98
CA PHE A 399 9.40 17.07 -5.51
C PHE A 399 10.24 15.81 -5.77
N ASN A 400 10.26 14.87 -4.83
CA ASN A 400 10.96 13.60 -5.04
C ASN A 400 10.33 12.76 -6.16
N ALA A 401 8.99 12.75 -6.28
CA ALA A 401 8.30 12.13 -7.40
C ALA A 401 8.64 12.81 -8.74
N TYR A 402 8.65 14.14 -8.78
CA TYR A 402 9.02 14.94 -9.94
C TYR A 402 10.42 14.58 -10.45
N LEU A 403 11.40 14.43 -9.56
CA LEU A 403 12.76 14.00 -9.95
C LEU A 403 12.75 12.67 -10.72
N ARG A 404 11.95 11.69 -10.30
CA ARG A 404 11.88 10.36 -10.93
C ARG A 404 11.10 10.33 -12.23
N LEU A 405 10.18 11.28 -12.41
CA LEU A 405 9.37 11.39 -13.61
C LEU A 405 10.06 12.18 -14.71
N ASN A 406 10.92 13.13 -14.36
CA ASN A 406 11.46 14.13 -15.30
C ASN A 406 12.98 14.06 -15.46
N HIS A 407 13.69 13.31 -14.62
CA HIS A 407 15.15 13.16 -14.68
C HIS A 407 15.59 11.71 -14.62
N LYS A 408 16.82 11.48 -15.05
CA LYS A 408 17.56 10.21 -14.99
C LYS A 408 18.91 10.43 -14.34
N VAL A 409 19.55 9.34 -13.92
CA VAL A 409 20.96 9.38 -13.51
C VAL A 409 21.80 9.85 -14.71
N GLY A 410 22.67 10.83 -14.46
CA GLY A 410 23.45 11.53 -15.48
C GLY A 410 22.92 12.93 -15.82
N ASP A 411 21.65 13.22 -15.51
CA ASP A 411 21.08 14.55 -15.74
C ASP A 411 21.61 15.57 -14.73
N THR A 412 21.38 16.86 -15.01
CA THR A 412 21.72 17.97 -14.11
C THR A 412 20.45 18.67 -13.65
N LEU A 413 20.22 18.65 -12.34
CA LEU A 413 19.10 19.32 -11.70
C LEU A 413 19.42 20.81 -11.53
N HIS A 414 18.52 21.68 -11.98
CA HIS A 414 18.68 23.13 -11.83
C HIS A 414 17.82 23.62 -10.67
N LEU A 415 18.45 24.13 -9.60
CA LEU A 415 17.75 24.70 -8.46
C LEU A 415 18.01 26.20 -8.36
N THR A 416 16.94 26.97 -8.21
CA THR A 416 17.04 28.34 -7.74
C THR A 416 16.84 28.36 -6.23
N VAL A 417 17.82 28.88 -5.50
CA VAL A 417 17.76 29.00 -4.04
C VAL A 417 17.90 30.44 -3.57
N LEU A 418 17.30 30.75 -2.42
CA LEU A 418 17.57 31.96 -1.65
C LEU A 418 18.51 31.62 -0.49
N ARG A 419 19.64 32.32 -0.45
CA ARG A 419 20.59 32.31 0.67
C ARG A 419 20.81 33.74 1.13
N ASP A 420 20.49 34.05 2.38
CA ASP A 420 20.59 35.41 2.92
C ASP A 420 19.87 36.46 2.05
N ARG A 421 18.71 36.08 1.48
CA ARG A 421 17.91 36.87 0.52
C ARG A 421 18.56 37.13 -0.84
N VAL A 422 19.72 36.55 -1.11
CA VAL A 422 20.35 36.54 -2.43
C VAL A 422 19.89 35.31 -3.19
N LYS A 423 19.44 35.51 -4.43
CA LYS A 423 19.08 34.43 -5.35
C LYS A 423 20.34 33.83 -5.96
N LEU A 424 20.48 32.52 -5.87
CA LEU A 424 21.57 31.72 -6.43
C LEU A 424 20.98 30.65 -7.35
N GLU A 425 21.66 30.39 -8.47
CA GLU A 425 21.34 29.28 -9.36
C GLU A 425 22.37 28.18 -9.17
N LEU A 426 21.91 26.97 -8.87
CA LEU A 426 22.74 25.79 -8.60
C LEU A 426 22.46 24.72 -9.65
N GLN A 427 23.52 24.07 -10.11
CA GLN A 427 23.46 22.97 -11.07
C GLN A 427 24.01 21.72 -10.38
N ILE A 428 23.14 20.77 -10.08
CA ILE A 428 23.46 19.59 -9.27
C ILE A 428 23.42 18.34 -10.16
N PRO A 429 24.57 17.69 -10.42
CA PRO A 429 24.59 16.41 -11.12
C PRO A 429 23.82 15.33 -10.34
N LEU A 430 22.91 14.62 -11.01
CA LEU A 430 22.17 13.49 -10.45
C LEU A 430 22.93 12.19 -10.73
N VAL A 431 23.45 11.54 -9.67
CA VAL A 431 24.43 10.44 -9.80
C VAL A 431 23.97 9.09 -9.25
N GLU A 432 22.82 9.00 -8.58
CA GLU A 432 22.30 7.76 -7.97
C GLU A 432 20.78 7.78 -7.78
#